data_AF-A0A3N1A7Q6-F1
#
_entry.id   AF-A0A3N1A7Q6-F1
#
_cell.length_a   1.000
_cell.length_b   1.000
_cell.length_c   1.000
_cell.angle_alpha   90.00
_cell.angle_beta   90.00
_cell.angle_gamma   90.00
#
_symmetry.space_group_name_H-M   'P 1'
#
loop_
_entity.id
_entity.type
_entity.pdbx_description
1 polymer ?
#
loop_
_entity_poly.entity_id
_entity_poly.type
_entity_poly.pdbx_seq_one_letter_code
_entity_poly.pdbx_strand_id
1 'polypeptide(L)' 'MLRRRKPVTDRNTGEAKWHYRVRFFVKGHWRHLSDAEGRRYRIWVHKHIKGPDGAPLLLGDAVSILAR' A
#
# COMPACT_ATOMS: atom_id res chain seq x y z
N MET A 1 -9.12 4.19 -21.17
CA MET A 1 -9.39 3.86 -19.75
C MET A 1 -9.22 2.36 -19.56
N LEU A 2 -8.10 1.90 -18.99
CA LEU A 2 -7.87 0.46 -18.77
C LEU A 2 -8.58 0.01 -17.49
N ARG A 3 -9.71 -0.70 -17.65
CA ARG A 3 -10.48 -1.28 -16.53
C ARG A 3 -9.80 -2.57 -16.07
N ARG A 4 -9.27 -2.57 -14.85
CA ARG A 4 -8.66 -3.76 -14.21
C ARG A 4 -9.74 -4.83 -13.98
N ARG A 5 -9.59 -6.01 -14.61
CA ARG A 5 -10.55 -7.12 -14.58
C ARG A 5 -10.24 -8.23 -13.56
N LYS A 6 -9.18 -8.12 -12.76
CA LYS A 6 -8.84 -9.13 -11.75
C LYS A 6 -9.00 -8.54 -10.34
N PRO A 7 -9.69 -9.23 -9.42
CA PRO A 7 -9.73 -8.83 -8.03
C PRO A 7 -8.29 -8.71 -7.52
N VAL A 8 -8.05 -7.78 -6.60
CA VAL A 8 -6.83 -7.78 -5.80
C VAL A 8 -6.88 -9.09 -5.01
N THR A 9 -6.26 -10.14 -5.55
CA THR A 9 -5.94 -11.31 -4.76
C THR A 9 -4.90 -10.80 -3.75
N ASP A 10 -5.36 -10.56 -2.53
CA ASP A 10 -4.47 -10.39 -1.41
C ASP A 10 -3.64 -11.67 -1.34
N ARG A 11 -2.38 -11.60 -1.80
CA ARG A 11 -1.45 -12.73 -1.82
C ARG A 11 -0.95 -13.07 -0.41
N ASN A 12 -1.65 -12.63 0.63
CA ASN A 12 -1.42 -12.97 2.04
C ASN A 12 -2.32 -14.12 2.52
N THR A 13 -2.62 -15.12 1.69
CA THR A 13 -3.21 -16.40 2.15
C THR A 13 -2.16 -17.32 2.81
N GLY A 14 -1.23 -16.73 3.55
CA GLY A 14 -0.36 -17.42 4.50
C GLY A 14 -0.31 -16.49 5.70
N GLU A 15 -0.63 -17.01 6.89
CA GLU A 15 -0.63 -16.22 8.13
C GLU A 15 0.64 -15.39 8.20
N ALA A 16 0.52 -14.07 8.02
CA ALA A 16 1.66 -13.20 8.10
C ALA A 16 2.22 -13.30 9.52
N LYS A 17 3.43 -13.84 9.68
CA LYS A 17 4.14 -13.95 10.98
C LYS A 17 4.19 -12.62 11.76
N TRP A 18 3.95 -11.49 11.09
CA TRP A 18 3.92 -10.15 11.64
C TRP A 18 2.60 -9.44 11.31
N HIS A 19 1.83 -9.12 12.35
CA HIS A 19 0.66 -8.26 12.25
C HIS A 19 1.04 -6.82 12.66
N TYR A 20 0.75 -5.86 11.80
CA TYR A 20 0.85 -4.45 12.16
C TYR A 20 -0.11 -4.16 13.32
N ARG A 21 0.33 -3.44 14.35
CA ARG A 21 -0.53 -2.99 15.47
C ARG A 21 -1.08 -1.57 15.27
N VAL A 22 -0.60 -0.88 14.24
CA VAL A 22 -0.90 0.51 13.92
C VAL A 22 -1.15 0.66 12.42
N ARG A 23 -1.78 1.76 12.05
CA ARG A 23 -1.86 2.25 10.66
C ARG A 23 -0.75 3.26 10.38
N PHE A 24 -0.29 3.38 9.14
CA PHE A 24 0.72 4.37 8.75
C PHE A 24 0.57 4.81 7.30
N PHE A 25 1.07 6.00 6.98
CA PHE A 25 1.10 6.53 5.61
C PHE A 25 2.21 5.88 4.79
N VAL A 26 1.86 5.40 3.60
CA VAL A 26 2.81 4.92 2.59
C VAL A 26 2.96 6.00 1.53
N LYS A 27 4.20 6.42 1.24
CA LYS A 27 4.50 7.37 0.15
C LYS A 27 4.20 6.74 -1.21
N GLY A 28 3.86 7.58 -2.19
CA GLY A 28 3.71 7.15 -3.56
C GLY A 28 5.03 6.58 -4.11
N HIS A 29 4.95 5.46 -4.83
CA HIS A 29 6.15 4.79 -5.35
C HIS A 29 5.85 3.97 -6.60
N TRP A 30 6.90 3.67 -7.37
CA TRP A 30 6.86 2.69 -8.45
C TRP A 30 6.94 1.29 -7.87
N ARG A 31 5.95 0.44 -8.19
CA ARG A 31 5.97 -0.99 -7.88
C ARG A 31 6.33 -1.79 -9.12
N HIS A 32 7.36 -2.62 -9.01
CA HIS A 32 7.76 -3.56 -10.05
C HIS A 32 6.92 -4.83 -9.95
N LEU A 33 6.41 -5.30 -11.09
CA LEU A 33 5.55 -6.47 -11.20
C LEU A 33 5.96 -7.30 -12.43
N SER A 34 5.49 -8.55 -12.45
CA SER A 34 5.55 -9.43 -13.62
C SER A 34 4.14 -9.84 -14.02
N ASP A 35 3.86 -9.93 -15.33
CA ASP A 35 2.61 -10.50 -15.84
C ASP A 35 2.64 -12.04 -15.77
N ALA A 36 1.60 -12.69 -16.27
CA ALA A 36 1.52 -14.16 -16.25
C ALA A 36 2.56 -14.81 -17.16
N GLU A 37 2.96 -14.08 -18.21
CA GLU A 37 3.96 -14.44 -19.21
C GLU A 37 5.39 -14.09 -18.76
N GLY A 38 5.57 -13.56 -17.54
CA GLY A 38 6.86 -13.25 -16.94
C GLY A 38 7.49 -11.91 -17.38
N ARG A 39 6.80 -11.09 -18.19
CA ARG A 39 7.30 -9.79 -18.62
C ARG A 39 7.22 -8.78 -17.48
N ARG A 40 8.30 -8.03 -17.29
CA ARG A 40 8.41 -7.02 -16.22
C ARG A 40 7.72 -5.72 -16.62
N TYR A 41 6.94 -5.14 -15.71
CA TYR A 41 6.36 -3.81 -15.86
C TYR A 41 6.32 -3.07 -14.52
N ARG A 42 5.95 -1.79 -14.59
CA ARG A 42 5.88 -0.90 -13.43
C ARG A 42 4.51 -0.27 -13.34
N ILE A 43 4.00 -0.10 -12.13
CA ILE A 43 2.81 0.71 -11.87
C ILE A 43 3.12 1.76 -10.81
N TRP A 44 2.51 2.93 -10.94
CA TRP A 44 2.53 3.93 -9.88
C TRP A 44 1.49 3.55 -8.82
N VAL A 45 1.93 3.45 -7.57
CA VAL A 45 1.06 3.27 -6.42
C VAL A 45 0.90 4.62 -5.74
N HIS A 46 -0.32 5.13 -5.66
CA HIS A 46 -0.61 6.38 -4.97
C HIS A 46 -0.38 6.26 -3.46
N LYS A 47 -0.18 7.40 -2.80
CA LYS A 47 -0.14 7.48 -1.34
C LYS A 47 -1.41 6.87 -0.74
N HIS A 48 -1.27 6.04 0.29
CA HIS A 48 -2.37 5.38 0.96
C HIS A 48 -2.01 5.05 2.40
N ILE A 49 -3.01 4.69 3.21
CA ILE A 49 -2.82 4.21 4.58
C ILE A 49 -2.78 2.68 4.56
N LYS A 50 -1.82 2.09 5.27
CA LYS A 50 -1.69 0.64 5.47
C LYS A 50 -1.78 0.32 6.96
N GLY A 51 -2.33 -0.85 7.30
CA GLY A 51 -2.45 -1.35 8.67
C GLY A 51 -3.86 -1.91 8.91
N PRO A 52 -4.14 -2.46 10.11
CA PRO A 52 -5.45 -3.00 10.44
C PRO A 52 -6.50 -1.88 10.54
N ASP A 53 -7.72 -2.18 10.13
CA ASP A 53 -8.84 -1.27 10.31
C ASP A 53 -9.08 -1.00 11.81
N GLY A 54 -9.40 0.25 12.14
CA GLY A 54 -9.60 0.68 13.53
C GLY A 54 -8.33 0.86 14.37
N ALA A 55 -7.16 0.38 13.93
CA ALA A 55 -5.93 0.55 14.71
C ALA A 55 -5.49 2.03 14.78
N PRO A 56 -4.73 2.44 15.81
CA PRO A 56 -4.22 3.82 15.91
C PRO A 56 -3.37 4.19 14.69
N LEU A 57 -3.48 5.44 14.23
CA LEU A 57 -2.61 5.96 13.17
C LEU A 57 -1.27 6.35 13.81
N LEU A 58 -0.18 5.72 13.36
CA LEU A 58 1.18 6.10 13.67
C LEU A 58 1.48 7.44 12.99
N LEU A 59 1.11 8.50 13.69
CA LEU A 59 1.55 9.86 13.42
C LEU A 59 2.95 10.00 14.02
N GLY A 60 3.87 10.65 13.31
CA GLY A 60 5.04 11.20 13.98
C GLY A 60 4.59 12.31 14.93
N ASP A 61 5.33 12.56 16.01
CA ASP A 61 5.02 13.63 16.97
C ASP A 61 4.97 15.03 16.33
N ALA A 62 5.45 15.17 15.09
CA ALA A 62 5.47 16.41 14.33
C ALA A 62 4.75 16.28 12.98
N VAL A 63 3.80 17.19 12.74
CA VAL A 63 3.23 17.46 11.41
C VAL A 63 3.66 18.86 10.96
N SER A 64 4.19 18.99 9.74
CA SER A 64 4.43 20.31 9.15
C SER A 64 3.13 20.84 8.57
N ILE A 65 2.54 21.85 9.21
CA ILE A 65 1.42 22.60 8.67
C ILE A 65 1.98 23.67 7.73
N LEU A 66 1.62 23.61 6.45
CA LEU A 66 1.90 24.70 5.52
C LEU A 66 0.89 25.82 5.82
N ALA A 67 1.33 26.88 6.50
CA ALA A 67 0.55 28.10 6.65
C ALA A 67 0.42 28.79 5.29
N ARG A 68 -0.80 29.25 4.97
CA ARG A 68 -1.13 30.00 3.75
C ARG A 68 -0.84 31.48 3.95
#